data_AF-A0AAU3JX93-F1
#
_entry.id   AF-A0AAU3JX93-F1
#
_cell.length_a   1.000
_cell.length_b   1.000
_cell.length_c   1.000
_cell.angle_alpha   90.00
_cell.angle_beta   90.00
_cell.angle_gamma   90.00
#
_symmetry.space_group_name_H-M   'P 1'
#
loop_
_entity.id
_entity.type
_entity.pdbx_description
1 polymer ?
#
loop_
_entity_poly.entity_id
_entity_poly.type
_entity_poly.pdbx_seq_one_letter_code
_entity_poly.pdbx_strand_id
1 'polypeptide(L)'
;MSDYWTPAHRAVEHEDAETLARLLGDGSDPDEVFGDMTLLTHAIDAEGDGCLQSGPPPTVHTTAVLLAFGAAPELADPAGRSPMDMAEHYGHDLAVKLLRAHIGRAAGNR
;
A
#
# COMPACT_ATOMS: atom_id res chain seq x y z
N MET A 1 -17.74 3.81 -16.98
CA MET A 1 -16.38 3.53 -17.48
C MET A 1 -15.43 3.47 -16.28
N SER A 2 -15.53 2.44 -15.44
CA SER A 2 -14.79 2.40 -14.15
C SER A 2 -14.20 1.02 -13.81
N ASP A 3 -14.29 0.04 -14.71
CA ASP A 3 -13.91 -1.36 -14.40
C ASP A 3 -12.51 -1.71 -14.91
N TYR A 4 -11.52 -0.88 -14.60
CA TYR A 4 -10.12 -1.29 -14.80
C TYR A 4 -9.62 -1.97 -13.53
N TRP A 5 -9.68 -1.31 -12.38
CA TRP A 5 -9.17 -1.86 -11.12
C TRP A 5 -9.95 -3.07 -10.60
N THR A 6 -9.22 -4.03 -10.00
CA THR A 6 -9.83 -5.06 -9.15
C THR A 6 -10.50 -4.41 -7.93
N PRO A 7 -11.40 -5.12 -7.22
CA PRO A 7 -12.07 -4.55 -6.05
C PRO A 7 -11.11 -3.99 -4.99
N ALA A 8 -10.00 -4.69 -4.73
CA ALA A 8 -9.00 -4.25 -3.76
C ALA A 8 -8.22 -3.02 -4.27
N HIS A 9 -7.78 -3.02 -5.53
CA HIS A 9 -7.13 -1.84 -6.11
C HIS A 9 -8.06 -0.63 -6.18
N ARG A 10 -9.36 -0.82 -6.42
CA ARG A 10 -10.35 0.26 -6.38
C ARG A 10 -10.51 0.84 -4.99
N ALA A 11 -10.50 0.01 -3.95
CA ALA A 11 -10.53 0.49 -2.57
C ALA A 11 -9.27 1.31 -2.23
N VAL A 12 -8.10 0.86 -2.71
CA VAL A 12 -6.83 1.60 -2.57
C VAL A 12 -6.86 2.94 -3.30
N GLU A 13 -7.27 2.97 -4.57
CA GLU A 13 -7.40 4.19 -5.39
C GLU A 13 -8.24 5.28 -4.72
N HIS A 14 -9.25 4.87 -3.94
CA HIS A 14 -10.15 5.78 -3.23
C HIS A 14 -9.77 6.00 -1.75
N GLU A 15 -8.61 5.51 -1.31
CA GLU A 15 -8.17 5.52 0.09
C GLU A 15 -9.20 4.92 1.07
N ASP A 16 -10.05 3.99 0.61
CA ASP A 16 -11.12 3.37 1.38
C ASP A 16 -10.61 2.17 2.20
N ALA A 17 -10.00 2.50 3.34
CA ALA A 17 -9.44 1.51 4.26
C ALA A 17 -10.50 0.55 4.86
N GLU A 18 -11.76 0.96 4.99
CA GLU A 18 -12.82 0.09 5.52
C GLU A 18 -13.18 -1.00 4.52
N THR A 19 -13.41 -0.62 3.26
CA THR A 19 -13.69 -1.58 2.19
C THR A 19 -12.49 -2.49 1.96
N LEU A 20 -11.27 -1.94 1.96
CA LEU A 20 -10.05 -2.72 1.80
C LEU A 20 -9.91 -3.77 2.93
N ALA A 21 -10.12 -3.39 4.19
CA ALA A 21 -10.03 -4.32 5.31
C ALA A 21 -11.09 -5.44 5.23
N ARG A 22 -12.29 -5.14 4.72
CA ARG A 22 -13.32 -6.17 4.47
C ARG A 22 -12.88 -7.15 3.40
N LEU A 23 -12.39 -6.67 2.27
CA LEU A 23 -11.93 -7.53 1.17
C LEU A 23 -10.79 -8.47 1.61
N LEU A 24 -9.81 -7.94 2.34
CA LEU A 24 -8.71 -8.74 2.88
C LEU A 24 -9.21 -9.73 3.95
N GLY A 25 -10.17 -9.33 4.79
CA GLY A 25 -10.84 -10.21 5.75
C GLY A 25 -11.62 -11.36 5.10
N ASP A 26 -12.16 -11.12 3.90
CA ASP A 26 -12.86 -12.13 3.09
C ASP A 26 -11.91 -13.00 2.25
N GLY A 27 -10.60 -12.78 2.34
CA GLY A 27 -9.56 -13.61 1.73
C GLY A 27 -8.96 -13.08 0.43
N SER A 28 -9.17 -11.80 0.09
CA SER A 28 -8.37 -11.15 -0.95
C SER A 28 -6.88 -11.23 -0.62
N ASP A 29 -6.05 -11.43 -1.65
CA ASP A 29 -4.60 -11.51 -1.51
C ASP A 29 -4.03 -10.12 -1.19
N PRO A 30 -3.37 -9.91 -0.03
CA PRO A 30 -2.73 -8.63 0.29
C PRO A 30 -1.56 -8.28 -0.64
N ASP A 31 -1.00 -9.26 -1.35
CA ASP A 31 0.08 -9.09 -2.34
C ASP A 31 -0.45 -9.07 -3.78
N GLU A 32 -1.77 -8.90 -3.96
CA GLU A 32 -2.39 -8.84 -5.29
C GLU A 32 -1.69 -7.81 -6.18
N VAL A 33 -1.42 -8.23 -7.41
CA VAL A 33 -0.85 -7.39 -8.46
C VAL A 33 -1.91 -7.12 -9.52
N PHE A 34 -2.12 -5.85 -9.83
CA PHE A 34 -2.95 -5.43 -10.95
C PHE A 34 -2.29 -4.31 -11.75
N GLY A 35 -2.13 -4.54 -13.06
CA GLY A 35 -1.30 -3.68 -13.91
C GLY A 35 0.16 -3.78 -13.48
N ASP A 36 0.79 -2.62 -13.25
CA ASP A 36 2.20 -2.52 -12.86
C ASP A 36 2.38 -2.22 -11.36
N MET A 37 1.40 -2.59 -10.52
CA MET A 37 1.44 -2.32 -9.09
C MET A 37 0.99 -3.52 -8.26
N THR A 38 1.66 -3.75 -7.14
CA THR A 38 1.07 -4.47 -5.99
C THR A 38 0.07 -3.54 -5.29
N LEU A 39 -0.82 -4.11 -4.46
CA LEU A 39 -1.67 -3.30 -3.57
C LEU A 39 -0.84 -2.35 -2.68
N LEU A 40 0.29 -2.83 -2.15
CA LEU A 40 1.12 -2.04 -1.23
C LEU A 40 1.82 -0.87 -1.93
N THR A 41 2.35 -1.08 -3.13
CA THR A 41 2.93 0.02 -3.93
C THR A 41 1.86 1.00 -4.40
N HIS A 42 0.66 0.51 -4.72
CA HIS A 42 -0.47 1.37 -5.11
C HIS A 42 -0.96 2.24 -3.95
N ALA A 43 -1.03 1.70 -2.73
CA ALA A 43 -1.42 2.45 -1.54
C ALA A 43 -0.49 3.63 -1.26
N ILE A 44 0.82 3.40 -1.35
CA ILE A 44 1.82 4.45 -1.12
C ILE A 44 1.77 5.52 -2.22
N ASP A 45 1.54 5.12 -3.47
CA ASP A 45 1.36 6.02 -4.62
C ASP A 45 0.12 6.91 -4.45
N ALA A 46 -1.04 6.31 -4.16
CA ALA A 46 -2.31 7.02 -3.97
C ALA A 46 -2.27 7.97 -2.76
N GLU A 47 -1.76 7.51 -1.61
CA GLU A 47 -1.62 8.34 -0.40
C GLU A 47 -0.59 9.48 -0.61
N GLY A 48 0.46 9.22 -1.40
CA GLY A 48 1.47 10.21 -1.76
C GLY A 48 0.94 11.29 -2.71
N ASP A 49 0.23 10.90 -3.78
CA ASP A 49 -0.35 11.82 -4.75
C ASP A 49 -1.52 12.63 -4.19
N GLY A 50 -2.39 11.99 -3.39
CA GLY A 50 -3.49 12.68 -2.68
C GLY A 50 -2.99 13.81 -1.79
N CYS A 51 -1.77 13.67 -1.25
CA CYS A 51 -1.10 14.68 -0.44
C CYS A 51 -0.66 15.91 -1.24
N LEU A 52 -0.25 15.71 -2.50
CA LEU A 52 0.10 16.79 -3.41
C LEU A 52 -1.12 17.64 -3.81
N GLN A 53 -2.32 17.04 -3.80
CA GLN A 53 -3.57 17.68 -4.22
C GLN A 53 -4.38 18.29 -3.06
N SER A 54 -4.42 17.61 -1.91
CA SER A 54 -5.28 17.98 -0.76
C SER A 54 -4.54 18.68 0.38
N GLY A 55 -3.20 18.64 0.36
CA GLY A 55 -2.35 19.20 1.40
C GLY A 55 -2.02 18.20 2.52
N PRO A 56 -0.96 18.49 3.31
CA PRO A 56 -0.40 17.57 4.29
C PRO A 56 -1.25 17.41 5.57
N PRO A 57 -1.04 16.30 6.31
CA PRO A 57 -0.11 15.20 6.04
C PRO A 57 -0.71 14.06 5.19
N PRO A 58 0.12 13.27 4.49
CA PRO A 58 -0.36 12.12 3.72
C PRO A 58 -0.97 11.09 4.67
N THR A 59 -2.09 10.49 4.28
CA THR A 59 -2.68 9.42 5.07
C THR A 59 -1.85 8.13 4.93
N VAL A 60 -2.00 7.19 5.87
CA VAL A 60 -1.33 5.86 5.81
C VAL A 60 -2.32 4.73 6.05
N HIS A 61 -3.62 4.99 5.86
CA HIS A 61 -4.65 4.06 6.31
C HIS A 61 -4.63 2.77 5.49
N THR A 62 -4.50 2.88 4.16
CA THR A 62 -4.49 1.70 3.29
C THR A 62 -3.16 0.96 3.37
N THR A 63 -2.04 1.71 3.46
CA THR A 63 -0.71 1.14 3.74
C THR A 63 -0.71 0.35 5.05
N ALA A 64 -1.26 0.91 6.13
CA ALA A 64 -1.31 0.24 7.43
C ALA A 64 -2.21 -1.01 7.42
N VAL A 65 -3.36 -0.96 6.74
CA VAL A 65 -4.27 -2.10 6.58
C VAL A 65 -3.56 -3.24 5.86
N LEU A 66 -2.95 -2.98 4.70
CA LEU A 66 -2.25 -4.01 3.92
C LEU A 66 -1.14 -4.69 4.74
N LEU A 67 -0.32 -3.91 5.43
CA LEU A 67 0.73 -4.44 6.31
C LEU A 67 0.19 -5.25 7.49
N ALA A 68 -0.97 -4.87 8.04
CA ALA A 68 -1.63 -5.61 9.12
C ALA A 68 -2.20 -6.96 8.64
N PHE A 69 -2.62 -7.04 7.38
CA PHE A 69 -3.11 -8.27 6.74
C PHE A 69 -2.00 -9.11 6.09
N GLY A 70 -0.74 -8.71 6.24
CA GLY A 70 0.41 -9.53 5.87
C GLY A 70 0.96 -9.26 4.47
N ALA A 71 0.63 -8.12 3.85
CA ALA A 71 1.31 -7.68 2.64
C ALA A 71 2.83 -7.66 2.85
N ALA A 72 3.57 -8.20 1.89
CA ALA A 72 5.01 -8.32 1.94
C ALA A 72 5.66 -6.92 1.79
N PRO A 73 6.29 -6.37 2.84
CA PRO A 73 6.78 -4.98 2.83
C PRO A 73 7.97 -4.75 1.89
N GLU A 74 8.58 -5.83 1.38
CA GLU A 74 9.73 -5.81 0.46
C GLU A 74 9.34 -6.29 -0.95
N LEU A 75 8.08 -6.66 -1.20
CA LEU A 75 7.64 -7.14 -2.50
C LEU A 75 7.58 -5.97 -3.50
N ALA A 76 8.49 -5.99 -4.46
CA ALA A 76 8.51 -5.02 -5.53
C ALA A 76 7.35 -5.23 -6.51
N ASP A 77 6.90 -4.12 -7.10
CA ASP A 77 5.95 -4.16 -8.21
C ASP A 77 6.57 -4.74 -9.49
N PRO A 78 5.77 -5.02 -10.55
CA PRO A 78 6.29 -5.48 -11.83
C PRO A 78 7.32 -4.56 -12.51
N ALA A 79 7.35 -3.26 -12.17
CA ALA A 79 8.35 -2.31 -12.65
C ALA A 79 9.66 -2.37 -11.83
N GLY A 80 9.72 -3.20 -10.78
CA GLY A 80 10.88 -3.37 -9.91
C GLY A 80 10.99 -2.32 -8.81
N ARG A 81 9.95 -1.51 -8.57
CA ARG A 81 9.91 -0.52 -7.49
C ARG A 81 9.46 -1.20 -6.21
N SER A 82 10.28 -1.10 -5.16
CA SER A 82 9.85 -1.57 -3.84
C SER A 82 8.89 -0.57 -3.18
N PRO A 83 8.11 -1.00 -2.18
CA PRO A 83 7.33 -0.09 -1.34
C PRO A 83 8.19 1.01 -0.69
N MET A 84 9.44 0.69 -0.32
CA MET A 84 10.37 1.67 0.24
C MET A 84 10.79 2.73 -0.79
N ASP A 85 11.12 2.31 -2.02
CA ASP A 85 11.48 3.24 -3.10
C ASP A 85 10.35 4.24 -3.36
N MET A 86 9.10 3.76 -3.35
CA MET A 86 7.92 4.61 -3.54
C MET A 86 7.75 5.60 -2.37
N ALA A 87 7.83 5.11 -1.13
CA ALA A 87 7.65 5.96 0.05
C ALA A 87 8.73 7.05 0.13
N GLU A 88 9.97 6.73 -0.23
CA GLU A 88 11.07 7.70 -0.29
C GLU A 88 10.89 8.70 -1.44
N HIS A 89 10.41 8.26 -2.62
CA HIS A 89 10.12 9.13 -3.76
C HIS A 89 9.11 10.24 -3.42
N TYR A 90 8.04 9.90 -2.68
CA TYR A 90 7.01 10.83 -2.26
C TYR A 90 7.35 11.62 -0.98
N GLY A 91 8.45 11.30 -0.29
CA GLY A 91 8.74 11.86 1.04
C GLY A 91 7.70 11.44 2.09
N HIS A 92 7.12 10.24 1.94
CA HIS A 92 6.05 9.71 2.78
C HIS A 92 6.59 9.13 4.09
N ASP A 93 7.02 10.03 4.99
CA ASP A 93 7.72 9.70 6.24
C ASP A 93 6.99 8.67 7.13
N LEU A 94 5.65 8.68 7.12
CA LEU A 94 4.85 7.73 7.89
C LEU A 94 4.90 6.34 7.26
N ALA A 95 4.77 6.22 5.94
CA ALA A 95 4.92 4.94 5.23
C ALA A 95 6.33 4.37 5.44
N VAL A 96 7.39 5.19 5.35
CA VAL A 96 8.77 4.76 5.62
C VAL A 96 8.90 4.15 7.02
N LYS A 97 8.33 4.78 8.05
CA LYS A 97 8.38 4.27 9.43
C LYS A 97 7.63 2.95 9.59
N LEU A 98 6.46 2.81 8.96
CA LEU A 98 5.66 1.58 9.00
C LEU A 98 6.41 0.42 8.32
N LEU A 99 6.94 0.65 7.11
CA LEU A 99 7.70 -0.36 6.37
C LEU A 99 8.91 -0.85 7.17
N ARG A 100 9.72 0.06 7.72
CA ARG A 100 10.88 -0.30 8.57
C ARG A 100 10.48 -1.15 9.78
N ALA A 101 9.35 -0.82 10.41
CA ALA A 101 8.86 -1.58 11.56
C ALA A 101 8.42 -3.00 11.17
N HIS A 102 7.80 -3.19 10.01
CA HIS A 102 7.39 -4.52 9.52
C HIS A 102 8.58 -5.36 9.03
N ILE A 103 9.52 -4.76 8.30
CA ILE A 103 10.74 -5.43 7.83
C ILE A 103 11.59 -5.90 9.02
N GLY A 104 11.81 -5.02 10.02
CA GLY A 104 12.57 -5.37 11.21
C GLY A 104 11.96 -6.51 12.03
N ARG A 105 10.61 -6.60 12.05
CA ARG A 105 9.90 -7.72 12.69
C ARG A 105 10.08 -9.03 11.93
N ALA A 106 10.03 -9.01 10.60
CA ALA A 106 10.25 -10.19 9.78
C ALA A 106 11.68 -10.76 9.93
N ALA A 107 12.68 -9.89 10.12
CA ALA A 107 14.07 -10.28 10.35
C ALA A 107 14.31 -10.89 11.75
N GLY A 108 13.61 -10.41 12.78
CA GLY A 108 13.73 -10.91 14.16
C GLY A 108 13.00 -12.23 14.46
N ASN A 109 12.09 -12.64 13.58
CA ASN A 109 11.32 -13.89 13.69
C ASN A 109 11.93 -15.05 12.87
N ARG A 110 13.13 -14.88 12.31
CA ARG A 110 13.91 -15.91 11.59
C ARG A 110 15.06 -16.41 12.45
#